data_AF-A0A3G8YJF5-F1
#
_entry.id   AF-A0A3G8YJF5-F1
#
_cell.length_a   1.000
_cell.length_b   1.000
_cell.length_c   1.000
_cell.angle_alpha   90.00
_cell.angle_beta   90.00
_cell.angle_gamma   90.00
#
_symmetry.space_group_name_H-M   'P 1'
#
loop_
_entity.id
_entity.type
_entity.pdbx_description
1 polymer ?
#
loop_
_entity_poly.entity_id
_entity_poly.type
_entity_poly.pdbx_seq_one_letter_code
_entity_poly.pdbx_strand_id
1 'polypeptide(L)' 'MQTLPSTVDIITHLFVQIDDRLGGLGQHPLSKLHPSEIVTLGMLFGLKCIGFKAFYRWLSRDYLALFPRLPERSRLS' A
#
# COMPACT_ATOMS: atom_id res chain seq x y z
N MET A 1 -16.45 25.15 -1.36
CA MET A 1 -16.66 23.94 -0.54
C MET A 1 -15.42 23.07 -0.71
N GLN A 2 -14.63 22.83 0.35
CA GLN A 2 -13.58 21.82 0.28
C GLN A 2 -14.25 20.45 0.45
N THR A 3 -14.24 19.65 -0.60
CA THR A 3 -14.65 18.24 -0.50
C THR A 3 -13.59 17.50 0.31
N LEU A 4 -14.02 16.73 1.33
CA LEU A 4 -13.11 15.85 2.04
C LEU A 4 -12.46 14.90 1.03
N PRO A 5 -11.12 14.76 1.06
CA PRO A 5 -10.42 13.88 0.13
C PRO A 5 -10.94 12.45 0.30
N SER A 6 -11.16 11.76 -0.82
CA SER A 6 -11.53 10.36 -0.76
C SER A 6 -10.36 9.55 -0.20
N THR A 7 -10.62 8.35 0.34
CA THR A 7 -9.55 7.47 0.80
C THR A 7 -8.55 7.14 -0.32
N VAL A 8 -9.02 7.07 -1.58
CA VAL A 8 -8.16 6.88 -2.74
C VAL A 8 -7.22 8.07 -2.91
N ASP A 9 -7.73 9.30 -2.83
CA ASP A 9 -6.88 10.50 -2.93
C ASP A 9 -5.83 10.55 -1.83
N ILE A 10 -6.19 10.16 -0.61
CA ILE A 10 -5.24 10.08 0.51
C ILE A 10 -4.16 9.04 0.24
N ILE A 11 -4.53 7.83 -0.21
CA ILE A 11 -3.58 6.75 -0.52
C ILE A 11 -2.66 7.17 -1.68
N THR A 12 -3.22 7.74 -2.73
CA THR A 12 -2.45 8.20 -3.90
C THR A 12 -1.49 9.33 -3.52
N HIS A 13 -1.95 10.32 -2.75
CA HIS A 13 -1.07 11.41 -2.30
C HIS A 13 0.06 10.90 -1.40
N LEU A 14 -0.24 9.94 -0.52
CA LEU A 14 0.76 9.27 0.31
C LEU A 14 1.78 8.53 -0.56
N PHE A 15 1.31 7.76 -1.55
CA PHE A 15 2.15 7.02 -2.47
C PHE A 15 3.10 7.94 -3.23
N VAL A 16 2.61 9.05 -3.80
CA VAL A 16 3.45 10.01 -4.54
C VAL A 16 4.56 10.57 -3.66
N GLN A 17 4.25 11.01 -2.43
CA GLN A 17 5.29 11.52 -1.51
C GLN A 17 6.33 10.45 -1.14
N ILE A 18 5.89 9.20 -1.02
CA ILE A 18 6.77 8.07 -0.73
C ILE A 18 7.63 7.76 -1.95
N ASP A 19 7.05 7.69 -3.14
CA ASP A 19 7.74 7.40 -4.40
C ASP A 19 8.76 8.50 -4.74
N ASP A 20 8.44 9.77 -4.54
CA ASP A 20 9.39 10.88 -4.72
C ASP A 20 10.62 10.75 -3.80
N ARG A 21 10.43 10.21 -2.59
CA ARG A 21 11.52 9.99 -1.62
C ARG A 21 12.29 8.68 -1.85
N LEU A 22 11.62 7.66 -2.40
CA LEU A 22 12.18 6.33 -2.63
C LEU A 22 12.59 6.07 -4.09
N GLY A 23 12.29 6.96 -5.04
CA GLY A 23 12.45 6.74 -6.48
C GLY A 23 13.89 6.47 -6.94
N GLY A 24 14.88 6.76 -6.09
CA GLY A 24 16.28 6.39 -6.32
C GLY A 24 16.65 4.95 -5.89
N LEU A 25 15.75 4.23 -5.21
CA LEU A 25 16.00 2.87 -4.74
C LEU A 25 15.62 1.87 -5.83
N GLY A 26 16.62 1.22 -6.40
CA GLY A 26 16.43 0.14 -7.36
C GLY A 26 15.53 -0.95 -6.80
N GLN A 27 14.58 -1.42 -7.60
CA GLN A 27 13.78 -2.59 -7.23
C GLN A 27 14.69 -3.82 -7.13
N HIS A 28 14.53 -4.57 -6.04
CA HIS A 28 15.18 -5.87 -5.95
C HIS A 28 14.64 -6.79 -7.05
N PRO A 29 15.50 -7.51 -7.81
CA PRO A 29 15.08 -8.32 -8.97
C PRO A 29 14.01 -9.38 -8.68
N LEU A 30 13.93 -9.82 -7.42
CA LEU A 30 12.96 -10.82 -6.94
C LEU A 30 11.73 -10.21 -6.24
N SER A 31 11.64 -8.89 -6.13
CA SER A 31 10.52 -8.24 -5.46
C SER A 31 9.32 -8.13 -6.39
N LYS A 32 8.17 -8.65 -5.96
CA LYS A 32 6.90 -8.49 -6.66
C LYS A 32 6.33 -7.07 -6.52
N LEU A 33 6.75 -6.32 -5.49
CA LEU A 33 6.32 -4.95 -5.22
C LEU A 33 7.48 -3.95 -5.29
N HIS A 34 7.17 -2.73 -5.68
CA HIS A 34 8.07 -1.59 -5.56
C HIS A 34 8.32 -1.24 -4.09
N PRO A 35 9.53 -0.74 -3.76
CA PRO A 35 9.83 -0.21 -2.43
C PRO A 35 8.79 0.81 -1.95
N SER A 36 8.33 1.70 -2.85
CA SER A 36 7.30 2.69 -2.56
C SER A 36 5.94 2.07 -2.23
N GLU A 37 5.54 1.00 -2.95
CA GLU A 37 4.33 0.25 -2.61
C GLU A 37 4.43 -0.39 -1.22
N ILE A 38 5.56 -1.02 -0.90
CA ILE A 38 5.78 -1.68 0.40
C ILE A 38 5.69 -0.67 1.55
N VAL A 39 6.35 0.48 1.40
CA VAL A 39 6.32 1.55 2.41
C VAL A 39 4.92 2.13 2.55
N THR A 40 4.20 2.33 1.45
CA THR A 40 2.81 2.78 1.44
C THR A 40 1.91 1.81 2.21
N LEU A 41 2.05 0.51 1.98
CA LEU A 41 1.31 -0.53 2.70
C LEU A 41 1.63 -0.53 4.20
N GLY A 42 2.91 -0.41 4.56
CA GLY A 42 3.34 -0.33 5.97
C GLY A 42 2.77 0.89 6.68
N MET A 43 2.77 2.04 6.02
CA MET A 43 2.22 3.28 6.57
C MET A 43 0.69 3.21 6.70
N LEU A 44 -0.01 2.67 5.70
CA LEU A 44 -1.46 2.43 5.79
C LEU A 44 -1.81 1.43 6.90
N PHE A 45 -1.00 0.39 7.09
CA PHE A 45 -1.17 -0.57 8.18
C PHE A 45 -1.01 0.10 9.55
N GLY A 46 0.02 0.94 9.71
CA GLY A 46 0.26 1.72 10.93
C GLY A 46 -0.84 2.76 11.22
N LEU A 47 -1.39 3.40 10.19
CA LEU A 47 -2.48 4.37 10.34
C LEU A 47 -3.81 3.69 10.71
N LYS A 48 -4.08 2.52 10.14
CA LYS A 48 -5.34 1.82 10.35
C LYS A 48 -5.37 1.02 11.66
N CYS A 49 -4.21 0.68 12.24
CA CYS A 49 -4.07 -0.05 13.51
C CYS A 49 -4.98 -1.29 13.63
N ILE A 50 -5.25 -1.99 12.53
CA ILE A 50 -6.05 -3.22 12.51
C ILE A 50 -5.16 -4.43 12.27
N GLY A 51 -5.58 -5.61 12.76
CA GLY A 51 -4.82 -6.85 12.55
C GLY A 51 -4.60 -7.17 11.07
N PHE A 52 -3.48 -7.83 10.76
CA PHE A 52 -3.03 -8.14 9.38
C PHE A 52 -4.13 -8.80 8.53
N LYS A 53 -4.95 -9.68 9.12
CA LYS A 53 -6.07 -10.34 8.43
C LYS A 53 -7.13 -9.35 7.94
N ALA A 54 -7.51 -8.41 8.80
CA ALA A 54 -8.52 -7.41 8.50
C ALA A 54 -7.98 -6.38 7.52
N PHE A 55 -6.70 -5.98 7.67
CA PHE A 55 -6.00 -5.09 6.75
C PHE A 55 -5.95 -5.67 5.33
N TYR A 56 -5.42 -6.89 5.19
CA TYR A 56 -5.31 -7.55 3.89
C TYR A 56 -6.67 -7.71 3.19
N ARG A 57 -7.71 -8.10 3.94
CA ARG A 57 -9.07 -8.24 3.38
C ARG A 57 -9.64 -6.91 2.89
N TRP A 58 -9.48 -5.84 3.67
CA TRP A 58 -9.95 -4.51 3.29
C TRP A 58 -9.21 -4.00 2.05
N LEU A 59 -7.88 -4.15 2.04
CA LEU A 59 -7.04 -3.70 0.95
C LEU A 59 -7.35 -4.47 -0.35
N SER A 60 -7.43 -5.80 -0.28
CA SER A 60 -7.73 -6.65 -1.44
C SER A 60 -9.16 -6.49 -1.96
N ARG A 61 -10.10 -5.99 -1.15
CA ARG A 61 -11.50 -5.78 -1.58
C ARG A 61 -11.66 -4.43 -2.29
N ASP A 62 -11.12 -3.37 -1.69
CA ASP A 62 -11.44 -1.99 -2.08
C ASP A 62 -10.31 -1.31 -2.87
N TYR A 63 -9.06 -1.77 -2.73
CA TYR A 63 -7.86 -1.08 -3.24
C TYR A 63 -6.92 -2.01 -4.03
N LEU A 64 -7.40 -3.18 -4.47
CA LEU A 64 -6.60 -4.13 -5.26
C LEU A 64 -6.11 -3.49 -6.58
N ALA A 65 -6.89 -2.58 -7.16
CA ALA A 65 -6.50 -1.84 -8.35
C ALA A 65 -5.26 -0.94 -8.15
N LEU A 66 -5.03 -0.47 -6.91
CA LEU A 66 -3.85 0.34 -6.56
C LEU A 66 -2.62 -0.53 -6.28
N PHE A 67 -2.81 -1.79 -5.89
CA PHE A 67 -1.74 -2.74 -5.55
C PHE A 67 -1.97 -4.09 -6.24
N PRO A 68 -1.82 -4.17 -7.58
CA PRO A 68 -2.19 -5.35 -8.36
C PRO A 68 -1.32 -6.58 -8.06
N ARG A 69 -0.08 -6.37 -7.58
CA ARG A 69 0.90 -7.43 -7.31
C ARG A 69 0.99 -7.80 -5.82
N LEU A 70 -0.10 -7.63 -5.07
CA LEU A 70 -0.11 -7.98 -3.65
C LEU A 70 0.36 -9.44 -3.44
N PRO A 71 1.27 -9.70 -2.49
CA PRO A 71 1.73 -11.05 -2.24
C PRO A 71 0.57 -11.87 -1.73
N GLU A 72 0.43 -13.09 -2.25
CA GLU A 72 -0.50 -14.04 -1.67
C GLU A 72 -0.19 -14.20 -0.18
N ARG A 73 -1.25 -14.20 0.62
CA ARG A 73 -1.14 -14.40 2.05
C ARG A 73 -0.41 -15.72 2.30
N SER A 74 0.80 -15.66 2.87
CA SER A 74 1.54 -16.86 3.24
C SER A 74 0.66 -17.73 4.15
N ARG A 75 0.38 -18.96 3.69
CA ARG A 75 -0.40 -19.98 4.41
C ARG A 75 0.48 -20.78 5.37
N LEU A 76 1.55 -20.17 5.90
CA LEU A 76 2.27 -20.73 7.04
C LEU A 76 1.37 -20.59 8.27
N SER A 77 0.47 -21.57 8.38
CA SER A 77 -0.32 -21.90 9.58
C SER A 77 0.56 -22.53 10.64
#